data_AF-A0A2Z6PU26-F1
#
_entry.id   AF-A0A2Z6PU26-F1
#
_cell.length_a   1.000
_cell.length_b   1.000
_cell.length_c   1.000
_cell.angle_alpha   90.00
_cell.angle_beta   90.00
_cell.angle_gamma   90.00
#
_symmetry.space_group_name_H-M   'P 1'
#
loop_
_entity.id
_entity.type
_entity.pdbx_description
1 polymer ?
#
loop_
_entity_poly.entity_id
_entity_poly.type
_entity_poly.pdbx_seq_one_letter_code
_entity_poly.pdbx_strand_id
1 'polypeptide(L)'
;MATPSKKNKKNKPTKQYGVAELKTLGKELLSSAEKINNLPILLTYVSPSSPPQHVLESLLSLHSYFLPLLPQLPSSTATASDGDGDQSEFIYLTWIRSKFDEFLKSLIDVLVSDKSDETLKEVVLDTLMEFVKVANGGAFHSSLYNRVLSSIIHISTGPAEFLIDLLTSKYFKYIDVRYFTFISLEKLTRNLEGKDVSDDKTASADGTDESQSCSNIESVIRNMYYTISHVPPPEKSDDTSDFEMWSVSDVDADDKQLKSKKRNNNVLSAARLAKKMKLKFTKAWIAYLRLPLPLDVYKEVLVNLHQAVFPHLSNPIMLCDFLTRSYDVGGVVSVMALNSLFVLMMDHGLEYPNFYEKLYALLVPSIFMAKHRARFFELLDSCLKSNLLPAYLAASFAKKLSRLLLSVPPSGGLVITALVHNILRRHPSVNCLVHREDINEDSDHKTDEVNASNLDNAQTGATACQKSGIDHFNIEESDPMKSGAMSKYGASLVNVILWRDATWLTPDNENLWAGLNMT
;
A
#
# COMPACT_ATOMS: atom_id res chain seq x y z
N MET A 1 -71.56 -0.39 40.62
CA MET A 1 -70.67 0.38 39.71
C MET A 1 -69.37 -0.38 39.57
N ALA A 2 -69.17 -0.97 38.39
CA ALA A 2 -67.98 -1.72 38.03
C ALA A 2 -66.92 -0.76 37.49
N THR A 3 -65.69 -0.87 37.99
CA THR A 3 -64.50 -0.27 37.39
C THR A 3 -63.59 -1.39 36.90
N PRO A 4 -63.31 -1.50 35.59
CA PRO A 4 -62.55 -2.62 35.06
C PRO A 4 -61.05 -2.37 35.19
N SER A 5 -60.36 -3.41 35.65
CA SER A 5 -58.91 -3.56 35.68
C SER A 5 -58.31 -3.39 34.27
N LYS A 6 -57.34 -2.49 34.13
CA LYS A 6 -56.49 -2.35 32.93
C LYS A 6 -55.79 -3.69 32.67
N LYS A 7 -56.24 -4.41 31.64
CA LYS A 7 -55.50 -5.56 31.08
C LYS A 7 -54.28 -5.04 30.34
N ASN A 8 -53.10 -5.38 30.85
CA ASN A 8 -51.83 -5.30 30.13
C ASN A 8 -51.97 -5.96 28.75
N LYS A 9 -51.71 -5.19 27.69
CA LYS A 9 -51.53 -5.68 26.32
C LYS A 9 -50.28 -6.56 26.31
N LYS A 10 -50.46 -7.87 26.48
CA LYS A 10 -49.40 -8.86 26.24
C LYS A 10 -49.04 -8.79 24.75
N ASN A 11 -47.79 -8.46 24.45
CA ASN A 11 -47.19 -8.62 23.12
C ASN A 11 -47.44 -10.05 22.63
N LYS A 12 -48.06 -10.19 21.46
CA LYS A 12 -48.25 -11.49 20.80
C LYS A 12 -46.86 -12.07 20.47
N PRO A 13 -46.62 -13.37 20.70
CA PRO A 13 -45.39 -14.01 20.26
C PRO A 13 -45.33 -13.98 18.73
N THR A 14 -44.18 -13.59 18.19
CA THR A 14 -43.85 -13.70 16.77
C THR A 14 -44.02 -15.16 16.35
N LYS A 15 -44.95 -15.43 15.42
CA LYS A 15 -45.08 -16.76 14.82
C LYS A 15 -43.75 -17.09 14.14
N GLN A 16 -43.09 -18.16 14.58
CA GLN A 16 -41.95 -18.74 13.87
C GLN A 16 -42.51 -19.47 12.65
N TYR A 17 -42.18 -18.97 11.46
CA TYR A 17 -42.58 -19.56 10.18
C TYR A 17 -41.54 -20.59 9.75
N GLY A 18 -41.98 -21.73 9.24
CA GLY A 18 -41.07 -22.71 8.63
C GLY A 18 -40.59 -22.26 7.24
N VAL A 19 -39.50 -22.87 6.72
CA VAL A 19 -38.94 -22.54 5.39
C VAL A 19 -39.99 -22.69 4.26
N ALA A 20 -40.80 -23.75 4.30
CA ALA A 20 -41.86 -23.96 3.31
C ALA A 20 -42.97 -22.89 3.37
N GLU A 21 -43.24 -22.35 4.55
CA GLU A 21 -44.21 -21.27 4.75
C GLU A 21 -43.63 -19.91 4.31
N LEU A 22 -42.33 -19.68 4.50
CA LEU A 22 -41.66 -18.50 3.93
C LEU A 22 -41.71 -18.52 2.40
N LYS A 23 -41.50 -19.69 1.80
CA LYS A 23 -41.63 -19.89 0.36
C LYS A 23 -43.05 -19.60 -0.16
N THR A 24 -44.08 -20.00 0.58
CA THR A 24 -45.46 -19.67 0.18
C THR A 24 -45.73 -18.18 0.32
N LEU A 25 -45.27 -17.54 1.41
CA LEU A 25 -45.37 -16.09 1.59
C LEU A 25 -44.67 -15.30 0.48
N GLY A 26 -43.49 -15.75 0.05
CA GLY A 26 -42.75 -15.18 -1.08
C GLY A 26 -43.48 -15.29 -2.41
N LYS A 27 -44.04 -16.48 -2.71
CA LYS A 27 -44.88 -16.67 -3.91
C LYS A 27 -46.14 -15.81 -3.90
N GLU A 28 -46.78 -15.66 -2.73
CA GLU A 28 -47.94 -14.79 -2.56
C GLU A 28 -47.60 -13.31 -2.76
N LEU A 29 -46.40 -12.88 -2.34
CA LEU A 29 -45.93 -11.50 -2.57
C LEU A 29 -45.72 -11.23 -4.06
N LEU A 30 -45.22 -12.20 -4.82
CA LEU A 30 -44.99 -12.08 -6.26
C LEU A 30 -46.28 -12.15 -7.09
N SER A 31 -47.33 -12.79 -6.58
CA SER A 31 -48.56 -13.04 -7.35
C SER A 31 -49.62 -11.93 -7.24
N SER A 32 -49.64 -11.14 -6.15
CA SER A 32 -50.61 -10.05 -5.99
C SER A 32 -50.08 -8.88 -5.17
N ALA A 33 -50.29 -7.66 -5.68
CA ALA A 33 -50.00 -6.43 -4.96
C ALA A 33 -50.82 -6.28 -3.65
N GLU A 34 -51.94 -7.00 -3.51
CA GLU A 34 -52.78 -6.99 -2.30
C GLU A 34 -52.12 -7.73 -1.13
N LYS A 35 -51.14 -8.61 -1.39
CA LYS A 35 -50.41 -9.39 -0.39
C LYS A 35 -49.13 -8.70 0.10
N ILE A 36 -48.99 -7.39 -0.14
CA ILE A 36 -47.78 -6.62 0.22
C ILE A 36 -47.46 -6.63 1.73
N ASN A 37 -48.44 -6.94 2.57
CA ASN A 37 -48.23 -7.14 4.02
C ASN A 37 -47.29 -8.31 4.35
N ASN A 38 -47.01 -9.20 3.40
CA ASN A 38 -46.00 -10.26 3.55
C ASN A 38 -44.56 -9.72 3.45
N LEU A 39 -44.35 -8.55 2.83
CA LEU A 39 -43.02 -7.96 2.63
C LEU A 39 -42.29 -7.66 3.96
N PRO A 40 -42.89 -6.95 4.95
CA PRO A 40 -42.24 -6.75 6.25
C PRO A 40 -41.95 -8.06 7.00
N ILE A 41 -42.78 -9.09 6.82
CA ILE A 41 -42.59 -10.38 7.48
C ILE A 41 -41.31 -11.03 6.94
N LEU A 42 -41.15 -11.11 5.61
CA LEU A 42 -39.96 -11.66 4.98
C LEU A 42 -38.69 -10.88 5.37
N LEU A 43 -38.79 -9.55 5.50
CA LEU A 43 -37.66 -8.71 5.95
C LEU A 43 -37.15 -9.08 7.34
N THR A 44 -38.03 -9.44 8.29
CA THR A 44 -37.60 -9.85 9.63
C THR A 44 -36.73 -11.11 9.64
N TYR A 45 -36.89 -11.97 8.63
CA TYR A 45 -36.10 -13.20 8.50
C TYR A 45 -34.74 -12.96 7.84
N VAL A 46 -34.54 -11.83 7.15
CA VAL A 46 -33.21 -11.41 6.66
C VAL A 46 -32.47 -10.74 7.81
N SER A 47 -31.95 -11.55 8.72
CA SER A 47 -31.16 -11.08 9.85
C SER A 47 -30.02 -12.05 10.16
N PRO A 48 -28.89 -11.58 10.73
CA PRO A 48 -27.80 -12.46 11.13
C PRO A 48 -28.16 -13.47 12.23
N SER A 49 -29.30 -13.30 12.89
CA SER A 49 -29.78 -14.19 13.96
C SER A 49 -30.70 -15.29 13.44
N SER A 50 -31.17 -15.18 12.20
CA SER A 50 -32.04 -16.16 11.57
C SER A 50 -31.23 -17.35 11.03
N PRO A 51 -31.80 -18.56 10.97
CA PRO A 51 -31.11 -19.70 10.35
C PRO A 51 -30.83 -19.43 8.86
N PRO A 52 -29.69 -19.87 8.30
CA PRO A 52 -29.25 -19.52 6.94
C PRO A 52 -30.27 -19.92 5.87
N GLN A 53 -30.96 -21.05 6.04
CA GLN A 53 -32.03 -21.49 5.12
C GLN A 53 -33.23 -20.53 5.07
N HIS A 54 -33.58 -19.90 6.20
CA HIS A 54 -34.67 -18.94 6.27
C HIS A 54 -34.25 -17.60 5.65
N VAL A 55 -32.99 -17.21 5.87
CA VAL A 55 -32.39 -16.03 5.23
C VAL A 55 -32.38 -16.20 3.72
N LEU A 56 -31.90 -17.34 3.20
CA LEU A 56 -31.83 -17.61 1.76
C LEU A 56 -33.20 -17.58 1.08
N GLU A 57 -34.21 -18.26 1.61
CA GLU A 57 -35.55 -18.28 1.00
C GLU A 57 -36.20 -16.89 1.01
N SER A 58 -36.02 -16.15 2.11
CA SER A 58 -36.51 -14.77 2.23
C SER A 58 -35.77 -13.83 1.28
N LEU A 59 -34.45 -13.97 1.17
CA LEU A 59 -33.60 -13.22 0.26
C LEU A 59 -34.00 -13.46 -1.20
N LEU A 60 -34.18 -14.72 -1.63
CA LEU A 60 -34.58 -15.04 -3.00
C LEU A 60 -35.95 -14.43 -3.35
N SER A 61 -36.92 -14.55 -2.43
CA SER A 61 -38.26 -14.00 -2.63
C SER A 61 -38.25 -12.46 -2.72
N LEU A 62 -37.52 -11.80 -1.81
CA LEU A 62 -37.38 -10.34 -1.80
C LEU A 62 -36.58 -9.83 -2.99
N HIS A 63 -35.54 -10.57 -3.40
CA HIS A 63 -34.74 -10.27 -4.57
C HIS A 63 -35.60 -10.27 -5.84
N SER A 64 -36.37 -11.34 -6.07
CA SER A 64 -37.29 -11.42 -7.22
C SER A 64 -38.37 -10.35 -7.21
N TYR A 65 -38.79 -9.88 -6.03
CA TYR A 65 -39.78 -8.80 -5.91
C TYR A 65 -39.17 -7.42 -6.21
N PHE A 66 -38.02 -7.09 -5.62
CA PHE A 66 -37.42 -5.76 -5.75
C PHE A 66 -36.71 -5.54 -7.08
N LEU A 67 -36.08 -6.57 -7.66
CA LEU A 67 -35.24 -6.41 -8.86
C LEU A 67 -35.99 -5.75 -10.05
N PRO A 68 -37.22 -6.15 -10.40
CA PRO A 68 -37.97 -5.52 -11.50
C PRO A 68 -38.50 -4.11 -11.15
N LEU A 69 -38.73 -3.84 -9.86
CA LEU A 69 -39.32 -2.58 -9.38
C LEU A 69 -38.26 -1.47 -9.24
N LEU A 70 -37.00 -1.84 -9.07
CA LEU A 70 -35.90 -0.90 -8.79
C LEU A 70 -35.78 0.27 -9.77
N PRO A 71 -35.84 0.09 -11.11
CA PRO A 71 -35.74 1.19 -12.06
C PRO A 71 -36.91 2.19 -11.97
N GLN A 72 -38.04 1.76 -11.43
CA GLN A 72 -39.27 2.56 -11.31
C GLN A 72 -39.35 3.31 -9.98
N LEU A 73 -38.49 2.98 -9.01
CA LEU A 73 -38.51 3.60 -7.70
C LEU A 73 -38.03 5.07 -7.76
N PRO A 74 -38.72 5.99 -7.07
CA PRO A 74 -38.31 7.38 -7.00
C PRO A 74 -36.92 7.49 -6.36
N SER A 75 -36.11 8.41 -6.88
CA SER A 75 -34.87 8.80 -6.19
C SER A 75 -35.20 9.36 -4.82
N SER A 76 -34.32 9.16 -3.83
CA SER A 76 -34.53 9.65 -2.45
C SER A 76 -34.72 11.17 -2.33
N THR A 77 -34.48 11.92 -3.40
CA THR A 77 -34.65 13.39 -3.51
C THR A 77 -35.83 13.82 -4.38
N ALA A 78 -36.63 12.88 -4.89
CA ALA A 78 -37.78 13.20 -5.74
C ALA A 78 -38.90 13.85 -4.91
N THR A 79 -39.56 14.84 -5.48
CA THR A 79 -40.75 15.49 -4.92
C THR A 79 -41.94 15.16 -5.81
N ALA A 80 -43.14 15.02 -5.23
CA ALA A 80 -44.36 14.73 -5.96
C ALA A 80 -44.66 15.82 -7.02
N SER A 81 -45.19 15.41 -8.18
CA SER A 81 -45.85 16.30 -9.14
C SER A 81 -47.23 16.74 -8.61
N ASP A 82 -47.70 17.93 -8.99
CA ASP A 82 -48.97 18.56 -8.54
C ASP A 82 -50.26 17.87 -9.07
N GLY A 83 -50.23 16.56 -9.36
CA GLY A 83 -51.39 15.78 -9.78
C GLY A 83 -51.94 14.89 -8.66
N ASP A 84 -53.24 15.00 -8.35
CA ASP A 84 -53.93 14.26 -7.26
C ASP A 84 -53.82 12.72 -7.39
N GLY A 85 -53.74 12.20 -8.63
CA GLY A 85 -53.49 10.78 -8.92
C GLY A 85 -52.03 10.33 -8.73
N ASP A 86 -51.07 11.21 -9.04
CA ASP A 86 -49.64 10.92 -8.93
C ASP A 86 -49.19 10.84 -7.46
N GLN A 87 -49.88 11.55 -6.55
CA GLN A 87 -49.50 11.61 -5.14
C GLN A 87 -49.67 10.27 -4.41
N SER A 88 -50.74 9.54 -4.67
CA SER A 88 -50.99 8.24 -4.01
C SER A 88 -49.98 7.17 -4.46
N GLU A 89 -49.69 7.12 -5.75
CA GLU A 89 -48.66 6.24 -6.33
C GLU A 89 -47.26 6.62 -5.84
N PHE A 90 -46.96 7.93 -5.77
CA PHE A 90 -45.70 8.43 -5.23
C PHE A 90 -45.48 8.05 -3.76
N ILE A 91 -46.52 8.16 -2.91
CA ILE A 91 -46.46 7.74 -1.51
C ILE A 91 -46.18 6.23 -1.40
N TYR A 92 -46.87 5.43 -2.21
CA TYR A 92 -46.68 3.98 -2.26
C TYR A 92 -45.25 3.60 -2.69
N LEU A 93 -44.74 4.18 -3.78
CA LEU A 93 -43.38 3.91 -4.25
C LEU A 93 -42.31 4.42 -3.27
N THR A 94 -42.56 5.52 -2.57
CA THR A 94 -41.70 6.02 -1.49
C THR A 94 -41.65 5.03 -0.33
N TRP A 95 -42.78 4.43 0.03
CA TRP A 95 -42.84 3.38 1.05
C TRP A 95 -42.07 2.12 0.62
N ILE A 96 -42.23 1.67 -0.64
CA ILE A 96 -41.43 0.55 -1.17
C ILE A 96 -39.94 0.87 -1.14
N ARG A 97 -39.54 2.09 -1.51
CA ARG A 97 -38.14 2.53 -1.46
C ARG A 97 -37.58 2.44 -0.04
N SER A 98 -38.36 2.86 0.96
CA SER A 98 -37.99 2.73 2.38
C SER A 98 -37.82 1.27 2.79
N LYS A 99 -38.69 0.36 2.33
CA LYS A 99 -38.58 -1.08 2.59
C LYS A 99 -37.39 -1.71 1.90
N PHE A 100 -37.04 -1.23 0.71
CA PHE A 100 -35.80 -1.62 0.04
C PHE A 100 -34.56 -1.12 0.78
N ASP A 101 -34.56 0.10 1.33
CA ASP A 101 -33.44 0.57 2.17
C ASP A 101 -33.27 -0.24 3.46
N GLU A 102 -34.39 -0.66 4.08
CA GLU A 102 -34.40 -1.58 5.22
C GLU A 102 -33.82 -2.94 4.81
N PHE A 103 -34.22 -3.47 3.66
CA PHE A 103 -33.68 -4.71 3.09
C PHE A 103 -32.17 -4.63 2.85
N LEU A 104 -31.70 -3.55 2.20
CA LEU A 104 -30.27 -3.34 1.96
C LEU A 104 -29.47 -3.28 3.25
N LYS A 105 -30.02 -2.63 4.29
CA LYS A 105 -29.38 -2.59 5.61
C LYS A 105 -29.29 -4.00 6.20
N SER A 106 -30.38 -4.75 6.19
CA SER A 106 -30.40 -6.14 6.63
C SER A 106 -29.39 -7.03 5.88
N LEU A 107 -29.27 -6.89 4.55
CA LEU A 107 -28.29 -7.64 3.76
C LEU A 107 -26.85 -7.27 4.14
N ILE A 108 -26.56 -5.98 4.31
CA ILE A 108 -25.23 -5.53 4.76
C ILE A 108 -24.92 -6.08 6.15
N ASP A 109 -25.89 -6.08 7.07
CA ASP A 109 -25.71 -6.64 8.42
C ASP A 109 -25.41 -8.15 8.36
N VAL A 110 -26.06 -8.90 7.46
CA VAL A 110 -25.78 -10.32 7.22
C VAL A 110 -24.39 -10.54 6.61
N LEU A 111 -23.98 -9.67 5.68
CA LEU A 111 -22.67 -9.73 5.02
C LEU A 111 -21.51 -9.51 6.00
N VAL A 112 -21.65 -8.51 6.88
CA VAL A 112 -20.63 -8.10 7.85
C VAL A 112 -20.60 -9.00 9.09
N SER A 113 -21.68 -9.70 9.41
CA SER A 113 -21.77 -10.56 10.58
C SER A 113 -20.82 -11.77 10.54
N ASP A 114 -20.15 -12.03 11.66
CA ASP A 114 -19.30 -13.21 11.88
C ASP A 114 -20.09 -14.53 11.97
N LYS A 115 -21.39 -14.46 12.24
CA LYS A 115 -22.24 -15.66 12.40
C LYS A 115 -22.68 -16.27 11.07
N SER A 116 -22.50 -15.55 9.97
CA SER A 116 -22.97 -15.96 8.65
C SER A 116 -21.92 -16.83 7.95
N ASP A 117 -22.34 -17.97 7.40
CA ASP A 117 -21.47 -18.85 6.62
C ASP A 117 -20.94 -18.16 5.34
N GLU A 118 -19.76 -18.55 4.86
CA GLU A 118 -19.12 -18.00 3.66
C GLU A 118 -20.00 -18.10 2.40
N THR A 119 -20.72 -19.21 2.24
CA THR A 119 -21.64 -19.42 1.12
C THR A 119 -22.82 -18.45 1.15
N LEU A 120 -23.34 -18.15 2.35
CA LEU A 120 -24.39 -17.15 2.52
C LEU A 120 -23.87 -15.75 2.20
N LYS A 121 -22.65 -15.42 2.67
CA LYS A 121 -21.99 -14.14 2.36
C LYS A 121 -21.76 -13.95 0.87
N GLU A 122 -21.38 -15.00 0.16
CA GLU A 122 -21.22 -14.99 -1.30
C GLU A 122 -22.54 -14.67 -2.00
N VAL A 123 -23.63 -15.38 -1.66
CA VAL A 123 -24.96 -15.13 -2.25
C VAL A 123 -25.44 -13.71 -1.95
N VAL A 124 -25.24 -13.23 -0.71
CA VAL A 124 -25.61 -11.87 -0.32
C VAL A 124 -24.80 -10.83 -1.12
N LEU A 125 -23.49 -11.01 -1.28
CA LEU A 125 -22.67 -10.13 -2.09
C LEU A 125 -23.14 -10.10 -3.54
N ASP A 126 -23.44 -11.27 -4.12
CA ASP A 126 -23.92 -11.38 -5.50
C ASP A 126 -25.23 -10.61 -5.68
N THR A 127 -26.19 -10.75 -4.75
CA THR A 127 -27.44 -9.96 -4.80
C THR A 127 -27.23 -8.46 -4.65
N LEU A 128 -26.30 -8.02 -3.79
CA LEU A 128 -25.97 -6.61 -3.64
C LEU A 128 -25.34 -6.04 -4.93
N MET A 129 -24.48 -6.82 -5.59
CA MET A 129 -23.85 -6.42 -6.85
C MET A 129 -24.84 -6.39 -8.02
N GLU A 130 -25.85 -7.25 -8.03
CA GLU A 130 -26.99 -7.17 -8.96
C GLU A 130 -27.82 -5.89 -8.73
N PHE A 131 -28.10 -5.52 -7.48
CA PHE A 131 -28.75 -4.25 -7.19
C PHE A 131 -27.91 -3.04 -7.61
N VAL A 132 -26.57 -3.11 -7.47
CA VAL A 132 -25.68 -2.07 -7.98
C VAL A 132 -25.79 -1.91 -9.50
N LYS A 133 -26.07 -2.99 -10.23
CA LYS A 133 -26.26 -2.98 -11.69
C LYS A 133 -27.62 -2.39 -12.10
N VAL A 134 -28.70 -2.76 -11.41
CA VAL A 134 -30.07 -2.48 -11.86
C VAL A 134 -30.63 -1.16 -11.29
N ALA A 135 -30.27 -0.79 -10.06
CA ALA A 135 -30.96 0.27 -9.31
C ALA A 135 -30.95 1.67 -9.95
N ASN A 136 -30.02 1.95 -10.85
CA ASN A 136 -29.93 3.24 -11.54
C ASN A 136 -30.26 3.11 -13.04
N GLY A 137 -31.30 2.33 -13.36
CA GLY A 137 -31.77 2.14 -14.74
C GLY A 137 -30.73 1.48 -15.65
N GLY A 138 -30.02 0.49 -15.13
CA GLY A 138 -28.93 -0.22 -15.83
C GLY A 138 -27.56 0.44 -15.72
N ALA A 139 -27.48 1.70 -15.26
CA ALA A 139 -26.20 2.34 -14.96
C ALA A 139 -25.67 1.95 -13.57
N PHE A 140 -24.36 2.02 -13.37
CA PHE A 140 -23.74 1.68 -12.09
C PHE A 140 -24.21 2.57 -10.92
N HIS A 141 -24.80 1.96 -9.88
CA HIS A 141 -25.31 2.68 -8.71
C HIS A 141 -24.21 2.94 -7.66
N SER A 142 -23.40 3.98 -7.91
CA SER A 142 -22.19 4.29 -7.13
C SER A 142 -22.36 4.49 -5.62
N SER A 143 -23.48 5.05 -5.15
CA SER A 143 -23.71 5.28 -3.70
C SER A 143 -24.03 3.99 -2.94
N LEU A 144 -24.71 3.04 -3.59
CA LEU A 144 -24.97 1.71 -3.04
C LEU A 144 -23.66 0.93 -2.95
N TYR A 145 -22.89 0.90 -4.05
CA TYR A 145 -21.58 0.25 -4.07
C TYR A 145 -20.65 0.83 -2.98
N ASN A 146 -20.62 2.15 -2.84
CA ASN A 146 -19.83 2.79 -1.78
C ASN A 146 -20.27 2.37 -0.38
N ARG A 147 -21.58 2.22 -0.12
CA ARG A 147 -22.09 1.71 1.16
C ARG A 147 -21.66 0.27 1.41
N VAL A 148 -21.76 -0.60 0.40
CA VAL A 148 -21.33 -2.01 0.49
C VAL A 148 -19.82 -2.08 0.77
N LEU A 149 -19.00 -1.42 -0.06
CA LEU A 149 -17.54 -1.44 0.10
C LEU A 149 -17.11 -0.85 1.46
N SER A 150 -17.71 0.27 1.88
CA SER A 150 -17.40 0.86 3.20
C SER A 150 -17.72 -0.12 4.33
N SER A 151 -18.84 -0.85 4.21
CA SER A 151 -19.23 -1.83 5.23
C SER A 151 -18.26 -3.01 5.29
N ILE A 152 -17.77 -3.48 4.14
CA ILE A 152 -16.73 -4.53 4.05
C ILE A 152 -15.41 -4.05 4.69
N ILE A 153 -14.99 -2.82 4.39
CA ILE A 153 -13.74 -2.27 4.93
C ILE A 153 -13.81 -2.05 6.45
N HIS A 154 -14.98 -1.71 6.99
CA HIS A 154 -15.20 -1.50 8.43
C HIS A 154 -15.34 -2.78 9.25
N ILE A 155 -15.26 -3.97 8.64
CA ILE A 155 -15.25 -5.25 9.36
C ILE A 155 -14.03 -5.28 10.30
N SER A 156 -14.29 -5.26 11.60
CA SER A 156 -13.26 -5.21 12.65
C SER A 156 -12.90 -6.62 13.19
N THR A 157 -13.86 -7.54 13.16
CA THR A 157 -13.69 -8.97 13.45
C THR A 157 -14.20 -9.76 12.25
N GLY A 158 -13.39 -10.68 11.72
CA GLY A 158 -13.79 -11.56 10.61
C GLY A 158 -12.96 -11.44 9.33
N PRO A 159 -13.25 -12.28 8.31
CA PRO A 159 -12.45 -12.38 7.09
C PRO A 159 -12.87 -11.32 6.07
N ALA A 160 -12.49 -10.06 6.31
CA ALA A 160 -12.62 -9.01 5.29
C ALA A 160 -11.91 -9.42 3.99
N GLU A 161 -10.78 -10.13 4.12
CA GLU A 161 -10.00 -10.72 3.03
C GLU A 161 -10.85 -11.62 2.12
N PHE A 162 -11.67 -12.53 2.68
CA PHE A 162 -12.54 -13.41 1.89
C PHE A 162 -13.49 -12.64 0.97
N LEU A 163 -14.13 -11.58 1.48
CA LEU A 163 -15.05 -10.75 0.68
C LEU A 163 -14.30 -9.95 -0.38
N ILE A 164 -13.09 -9.48 -0.06
CA ILE A 164 -12.24 -8.76 -1.02
C ILE A 164 -11.72 -9.71 -2.11
N ASP A 165 -11.40 -10.96 -1.76
CA ASP A 165 -11.00 -12.00 -2.72
C ASP A 165 -12.17 -12.38 -3.63
N LEU A 166 -13.38 -12.44 -3.10
CA LEU A 166 -14.60 -12.65 -3.89
C LEU A 166 -14.86 -11.48 -4.85
N LEU A 167 -14.69 -10.23 -4.38
CA LEU A 167 -14.73 -9.05 -5.25
C LEU A 167 -13.66 -9.11 -6.34
N THR A 168 -12.45 -9.55 -5.99
CA THR A 168 -11.31 -9.64 -6.91
C THR A 168 -11.55 -10.68 -8.00
N SER A 169 -11.99 -11.88 -7.61
CA SER A 169 -12.23 -12.99 -8.53
C SER A 169 -13.43 -12.78 -9.45
N LYS A 170 -14.56 -12.26 -8.93
CA LYS A 170 -15.81 -12.14 -9.70
C LYS A 170 -15.98 -10.79 -10.39
N TYR A 171 -15.62 -9.69 -9.74
CA TYR A 171 -16.08 -8.35 -10.10
C TYR A 171 -14.99 -7.37 -10.54
N PHE A 172 -13.75 -7.49 -10.04
CA PHE A 172 -12.66 -6.61 -10.46
C PHE A 172 -12.21 -6.84 -11.90
N LYS A 173 -12.70 -7.86 -12.61
CA LYS A 173 -12.57 -7.94 -14.06
C LYS A 173 -13.24 -6.77 -14.79
N TYR A 174 -14.30 -6.19 -14.22
CA TYR A 174 -15.07 -5.10 -14.82
C TYR A 174 -14.44 -3.72 -14.57
N ILE A 175 -14.35 -2.89 -15.62
CA ILE A 175 -13.66 -1.58 -15.54
C ILE A 175 -14.41 -0.55 -14.69
N ASP A 176 -15.73 -0.56 -14.74
CA ASP A 176 -16.59 0.34 -13.97
C ASP A 176 -16.54 0.00 -12.48
N VAL A 177 -16.54 -1.28 -12.11
CA VAL A 177 -16.32 -1.71 -10.73
C VAL A 177 -14.98 -1.18 -10.21
N ARG A 178 -13.86 -1.47 -10.90
CA ARG A 178 -12.51 -0.97 -10.53
C ARG A 178 -12.51 0.56 -10.34
N TYR A 179 -13.13 1.29 -11.26
CA TYR A 179 -13.20 2.74 -11.26
C TYR A 179 -13.92 3.28 -10.02
N PHE A 180 -15.09 2.72 -9.71
CA PHE A 180 -15.87 3.12 -8.55
C PHE A 180 -15.28 2.62 -7.23
N THR A 181 -14.49 1.55 -7.22
CA THR A 181 -13.67 1.13 -6.06
C THR A 181 -12.69 2.22 -5.66
N PHE A 182 -11.87 2.73 -6.59
CA PHE A 182 -10.93 3.80 -6.28
C PHE A 182 -11.61 5.08 -5.79
N ILE A 183 -12.76 5.43 -6.36
CA ILE A 183 -13.55 6.60 -5.89
C ILE A 183 -14.08 6.38 -4.47
N SER A 184 -14.57 5.17 -4.17
CA SER A 184 -15.12 4.84 -2.87
C SER A 184 -14.02 4.82 -1.80
N LEU A 185 -12.84 4.26 -2.13
CA LEU A 185 -11.65 4.33 -1.27
C LEU A 185 -11.20 5.78 -1.03
N GLU A 186 -11.12 6.62 -2.06
CA GLU A 186 -10.80 8.05 -1.91
C GLU A 186 -11.79 8.80 -0.99
N LYS A 187 -13.09 8.45 -1.05
CA LYS A 187 -14.10 9.04 -0.16
C LYS A 187 -13.95 8.55 1.27
N LEU A 188 -13.68 7.27 1.46
CA LEU A 188 -13.57 6.66 2.76
C LEU A 188 -12.35 7.17 3.53
N THR A 189 -11.20 7.33 2.87
CA THR A 189 -9.98 7.91 3.47
C THR A 189 -10.21 9.35 3.94
N ARG A 190 -10.90 10.19 3.16
CA ARG A 190 -11.25 11.57 3.56
C ARG A 190 -12.18 11.63 4.77
N ASN A 191 -13.10 10.67 4.90
CA ASN A 191 -13.99 10.60 6.05
C ASN A 191 -13.26 10.20 7.34
N LEU A 192 -12.15 9.46 7.23
CA LEU A 192 -11.28 9.16 8.36
C LEU A 192 -10.45 10.38 8.76
N GLU A 193 -9.81 11.05 7.79
CA GLU A 193 -9.01 12.27 8.02
C GLU A 193 -9.85 13.40 8.67
N GLY A 194 -11.12 13.53 8.31
CA GLY A 194 -12.03 14.52 8.90
C GLY A 194 -12.43 14.26 10.36
N LYS A 195 -12.26 13.03 10.87
CA LYS A 195 -12.51 12.72 12.28
C LYS A 195 -11.33 13.14 13.17
N ASP A 196 -10.11 12.95 12.71
CA ASP A 196 -8.89 13.26 13.47
C ASP A 196 -8.69 14.77 13.74
N VAL A 197 -9.27 15.65 12.91
CA VAL A 197 -9.19 17.13 13.10
C VAL A 197 -10.28 17.66 14.05
N SER A 198 -11.33 16.89 14.31
CA SER A 198 -12.46 17.31 15.16
C SER A 198 -12.24 17.09 16.65
N ASP A 199 -11.34 16.17 17.04
CA ASP A 199 -11.19 15.71 18.42
C ASP A 199 -10.19 16.53 19.26
N ASP A 200 -9.63 17.62 18.72
CA ASP A 200 -8.66 18.46 19.45
C ASP A 200 -9.30 19.38 20.53
N LYS A 201 -10.57 19.12 20.90
CA LYS A 201 -11.25 19.77 22.03
C LYS A 201 -12.20 18.81 22.75
N THR A 202 -11.69 17.83 23.48
CA THR A 202 -12.10 17.57 24.88
C THR A 202 -11.26 16.46 25.48
N ALA A 203 -10.39 16.82 26.43
CA ALA A 203 -9.75 15.85 27.31
C ALA A 203 -10.84 15.20 28.20
N SER A 204 -11.21 13.96 27.88
CA SER A 204 -12.03 13.11 28.74
C SER A 204 -11.23 11.84 29.04
N ALA A 205 -10.92 11.67 30.31
CA ALA A 205 -10.19 10.52 30.83
C ALA A 205 -11.08 9.26 30.78
N ASP A 206 -10.95 8.42 29.76
CA ASP A 206 -11.28 7.00 29.85
C ASP A 206 -10.39 6.17 28.91
N GLY A 207 -9.43 5.44 29.47
CA GLY A 207 -8.35 4.76 28.72
C GLY A 207 -8.77 3.49 27.98
N THR A 208 -10.05 3.10 28.03
CA THR A 208 -10.53 1.85 27.41
C THR A 208 -11.15 2.09 26.02
N ASP A 209 -11.89 3.19 25.84
CA ASP A 209 -12.57 3.51 24.57
C ASP A 209 -11.60 3.99 23.47
N GLU A 210 -10.51 4.69 23.83
CA GLU A 210 -9.49 5.12 22.86
C GLU A 210 -8.72 3.94 22.25
N SER A 211 -8.47 2.88 23.03
CA SER A 211 -7.73 1.71 22.56
C SER A 211 -8.52 0.92 21.51
N GLN A 212 -9.83 0.77 21.72
CA GLN A 212 -10.72 0.06 20.80
C GLN A 212 -11.02 0.88 19.54
N SER A 213 -11.15 2.21 19.65
CA SER A 213 -11.32 3.08 18.48
C SER A 213 -10.07 3.07 17.60
N CYS A 214 -8.88 3.12 18.22
CA CYS A 214 -7.60 3.03 17.53
C CYS A 214 -7.43 1.69 16.82
N SER A 215 -7.69 0.56 17.48
CA SER A 215 -7.59 -0.77 16.85
C SER A 215 -8.56 -0.95 15.67
N ASN A 216 -9.76 -0.36 15.76
CA ASN A 216 -10.74 -0.39 14.67
C ASN A 216 -10.29 0.48 13.49
N ILE A 217 -9.61 1.60 13.73
CA ILE A 217 -9.03 2.43 12.67
C ILE A 217 -7.86 1.67 12.00
N GLU A 218 -7.00 1.01 12.78
CA GLU A 218 -5.92 0.20 12.23
C GLU A 218 -6.44 -0.97 11.38
N SER A 219 -7.48 -1.69 11.82
CA SER A 219 -8.09 -2.77 11.03
C SER A 219 -8.69 -2.25 9.73
N VAL A 220 -9.33 -1.07 9.77
CA VAL A 220 -9.84 -0.38 8.57
C VAL A 220 -8.70 -0.04 7.61
N ILE A 221 -7.57 0.48 8.10
CA ILE A 221 -6.41 0.82 7.27
C ILE A 221 -5.82 -0.44 6.62
N ARG A 222 -5.69 -1.55 7.37
CA ARG A 222 -5.26 -2.86 6.85
C ARG A 222 -6.19 -3.35 5.73
N ASN A 223 -7.50 -3.30 5.94
CA ASN A 223 -8.50 -3.72 4.95
C ASN A 223 -8.48 -2.83 3.70
N MET A 224 -8.27 -1.51 3.86
CA MET A 224 -8.09 -0.59 2.74
C MET A 224 -6.86 -0.93 1.90
N TYR A 225 -5.74 -1.21 2.56
CA TYR A 225 -4.52 -1.62 1.87
C TYR A 225 -4.72 -2.93 1.10
N TYR A 226 -5.30 -3.94 1.76
CA TYR A 226 -5.62 -5.21 1.10
C TYR A 226 -6.53 -5.00 -0.10
N THR A 227 -7.55 -4.14 0.02
CA THR A 227 -8.43 -3.81 -1.12
C THR A 227 -7.66 -3.13 -2.25
N ILE A 228 -6.90 -2.08 -1.98
CA ILE A 228 -6.23 -1.30 -3.04
C ILE A 228 -5.10 -2.09 -3.72
N SER A 229 -4.48 -3.05 -3.02
CA SER A 229 -3.44 -3.93 -3.58
C SER A 229 -4.00 -5.05 -4.46
N HIS A 230 -5.23 -5.52 -4.18
CA HIS A 230 -5.89 -6.58 -4.95
C HIS A 230 -6.67 -6.08 -6.17
N VAL A 231 -6.96 -4.77 -6.26
CA VAL A 231 -7.54 -4.19 -7.48
C VAL A 231 -6.50 -4.25 -8.61
N PRO A 232 -6.79 -4.90 -9.75
CA PRO A 232 -5.87 -4.95 -10.88
C PRO A 232 -5.45 -3.54 -11.32
N PRO A 233 -4.14 -3.28 -11.48
CA PRO A 233 -3.67 -1.95 -11.79
C PRO A 233 -4.16 -1.50 -13.18
N PRO A 234 -4.25 -0.18 -13.43
CA PRO A 234 -4.65 0.32 -14.74
C PRO A 234 -3.64 -0.13 -15.80
N GLU A 235 -4.12 -0.88 -16.79
CA GLU A 235 -3.32 -1.38 -17.91
C GLU A 235 -2.73 -0.21 -18.71
N LYS A 236 -1.51 -0.39 -19.24
CA LYS A 236 -0.78 0.64 -20.01
C LYS A 236 -1.16 0.65 -21.49
N SER A 237 -1.92 -0.34 -21.97
CA SER A 237 -2.32 -0.46 -23.38
C SER A 237 -3.46 0.50 -23.71
N ASP A 238 -3.35 1.16 -24.87
CA ASP A 238 -4.41 1.97 -25.48
C ASP A 238 -5.53 1.09 -26.10
N ASP A 239 -5.41 -0.24 -26.02
CA ASP A 239 -6.40 -1.21 -26.50
C ASP A 239 -7.62 -1.24 -25.57
N THR A 240 -8.46 -0.22 -25.74
CA THR A 240 -9.71 -0.03 -25.00
C THR A 240 -10.84 -1.00 -25.38
N SER A 241 -10.58 -1.93 -26.30
CA SER A 241 -11.54 -2.90 -26.83
C SER A 241 -11.87 -4.06 -25.89
N ASP A 242 -11.02 -4.31 -24.89
CA ASP A 242 -11.10 -5.54 -24.09
C ASP A 242 -11.72 -5.30 -22.69
N PHE A 243 -12.11 -4.06 -22.38
CA PHE A 243 -12.66 -3.71 -21.07
C PHE A 243 -14.17 -4.01 -20.98
N GLU A 244 -14.51 -5.10 -20.31
CA GLU A 244 -15.90 -5.44 -19.96
C GLU A 244 -16.46 -4.46 -18.90
N MET A 245 -17.70 -4.00 -19.08
CA MET A 245 -18.45 -3.21 -18.10
C MET A 245 -19.48 -4.08 -17.39
N TRP A 246 -19.59 -3.94 -16.07
CA TRP A 246 -20.63 -4.64 -15.30
C TRP A 246 -22.02 -4.06 -15.55
N SER A 247 -22.09 -2.72 -15.59
CA SER A 247 -23.29 -1.99 -15.96
C SER A 247 -23.43 -1.87 -17.47
N VAL A 248 -24.56 -2.34 -18.00
CA VAL A 248 -24.91 -2.20 -19.42
C VAL A 248 -25.99 -1.13 -19.49
N SER A 249 -25.64 0.04 -20.02
CA SER A 249 -26.64 0.97 -20.50
C SER A 249 -27.07 0.49 -21.88
N ASP A 250 -28.17 -0.26 -21.97
CA ASP A 250 -28.81 -0.58 -23.25
C ASP A 250 -29.28 0.73 -23.89
N VAL A 251 -28.48 1.27 -24.81
CA VAL A 251 -28.91 2.35 -25.71
C VAL A 251 -28.73 1.97 -27.19
N ASP A 252 -28.29 0.75 -27.48
CA ASP A 252 -28.09 0.25 -28.85
C ASP A 252 -29.01 -0.94 -29.17
N ALA A 253 -30.33 -0.70 -29.11
CA ALA A 253 -31.31 -1.54 -29.77
C ALA A 253 -32.45 -0.67 -30.29
N ASP A 254 -32.44 -0.42 -31.61
CA ASP A 254 -33.50 0.11 -32.47
C ASP A 254 -34.67 0.85 -31.79
N ASP A 255 -34.69 2.19 -31.88
CA ASP A 255 -35.95 2.83 -32.27
C ASP A 255 -35.76 4.17 -32.98
N LYS A 256 -36.39 4.29 -34.14
CA LYS A 256 -36.50 5.52 -34.92
C LYS A 256 -37.67 6.32 -34.34
N GLN A 257 -37.37 7.57 -33.97
CA GLN A 257 -38.29 8.70 -33.72
C GLN A 257 -38.95 8.77 -32.33
N LEU A 258 -38.45 9.67 -31.48
CA LEU A 258 -39.13 10.94 -31.19
C LEU A 258 -38.21 11.92 -30.46
N LYS A 259 -38.28 13.20 -30.86
CA LYS A 259 -37.48 14.30 -30.30
C LYS A 259 -38.00 14.72 -28.92
N SER A 260 -37.07 15.29 -28.14
CA SER A 260 -37.23 16.27 -27.04
C SER A 260 -37.30 15.76 -25.58
N LYS A 261 -36.12 15.64 -24.94
CA LYS A 261 -35.75 16.49 -23.79
C LYS A 261 -34.28 16.25 -23.45
N LYS A 262 -33.52 17.33 -23.41
CA LYS A 262 -32.09 17.38 -23.12
C LYS A 262 -31.85 16.93 -21.66
N ARG A 263 -31.66 15.63 -21.44
CA ARG A 263 -31.19 15.07 -20.17
C ARG A 263 -29.69 14.85 -20.31
N ASN A 264 -28.88 15.57 -19.54
CA ASN A 264 -27.43 15.42 -19.49
C ASN A 264 -27.06 14.04 -18.90
N ASN A 265 -27.28 12.97 -19.64
CA ASN A 265 -26.79 11.65 -19.24
C ASN A 265 -25.33 11.55 -19.68
N ASN A 266 -24.44 11.84 -18.73
CA ASN A 266 -23.01 11.50 -18.79
C ASN A 266 -22.86 9.97 -18.79
N VAL A 267 -23.25 9.30 -19.87
CA VAL A 267 -22.91 7.89 -20.07
C VAL A 267 -21.39 7.81 -20.19
N LEU A 268 -20.76 7.28 -19.14
CA LEU A 268 -19.32 7.08 -19.09
C LEU A 268 -19.05 5.80 -19.89
N SER A 269 -18.52 5.93 -21.11
CA SER A 269 -18.10 4.77 -21.91
C SER A 269 -16.83 4.14 -21.31
N ALA A 270 -16.65 2.83 -21.48
CA ALA A 270 -15.49 2.07 -20.99
C ALA A 270 -14.15 2.79 -21.24
N ALA A 271 -13.95 3.29 -22.47
CA ALA A 271 -12.76 4.06 -22.85
C ALA A 271 -12.55 5.35 -22.04
N ARG A 272 -13.62 6.07 -21.67
CA ARG A 272 -13.52 7.27 -20.82
C ARG A 272 -13.18 6.91 -19.37
N LEU A 273 -13.69 5.78 -18.86
CA LEU A 273 -13.31 5.29 -17.52
C LEU A 273 -11.85 4.88 -17.51
N ALA A 274 -11.38 4.10 -18.50
CA ALA A 274 -9.99 3.67 -18.61
C ALA A 274 -9.02 4.86 -18.61
N LYS A 275 -9.28 5.89 -19.41
CA LYS A 275 -8.46 7.14 -19.43
C LYS A 275 -8.44 7.85 -18.07
N LYS A 276 -9.57 7.87 -17.37
CA LYS A 276 -9.67 8.50 -16.04
C LYS A 276 -9.21 7.58 -14.90
N MET A 277 -8.98 6.29 -15.16
CA MET A 277 -8.63 5.29 -14.16
C MET A 277 -7.31 5.64 -13.49
N LYS A 278 -6.29 5.98 -14.29
CA LYS A 278 -4.96 6.36 -13.81
C LYS A 278 -5.02 7.51 -12.80
N LEU A 279 -5.86 8.51 -13.09
CA LEU A 279 -6.07 9.66 -12.21
C LEU A 279 -6.78 9.25 -10.90
N LYS A 280 -7.78 8.37 -10.97
CA LYS A 280 -8.51 7.88 -9.80
C LYS A 280 -7.66 6.98 -8.92
N PHE A 281 -6.90 6.06 -9.52
CA PHE A 281 -5.87 5.26 -8.86
C PHE A 281 -4.89 6.15 -8.10
N THR A 282 -4.34 7.17 -8.77
CA THR A 282 -3.39 8.13 -8.17
C THR A 282 -3.99 8.86 -6.97
N LYS A 283 -5.24 9.34 -7.08
CA LYS A 283 -5.92 10.03 -5.97
C LYS A 283 -6.21 9.11 -4.80
N ALA A 284 -6.63 7.87 -5.06
CA ALA A 284 -6.89 6.88 -4.02
C ALA A 284 -5.62 6.54 -3.24
N TRP A 285 -4.52 6.25 -3.94
CA TRP A 285 -3.22 5.97 -3.31
C TRP A 285 -2.68 7.16 -2.52
N ILE A 286 -2.71 8.37 -3.07
CA ILE A 286 -2.22 9.56 -2.36
C ILE A 286 -3.07 9.84 -1.12
N ALA A 287 -4.39 9.70 -1.21
CA ALA A 287 -5.26 9.87 -0.04
C ALA A 287 -4.99 8.81 1.02
N TYR A 288 -4.75 7.56 0.62
CA TYR A 288 -4.39 6.47 1.53
C TYR A 288 -3.04 6.71 2.22
N LEU A 289 -2.00 7.11 1.48
CA LEU A 289 -0.65 7.36 2.01
C LEU A 289 -0.56 8.56 2.97
N ARG A 290 -1.62 9.38 3.06
CA ARG A 290 -1.72 10.47 4.05
C ARG A 290 -2.20 10.00 5.42
N LEU A 291 -2.84 8.83 5.49
CA LEU A 291 -3.33 8.27 6.75
C LEU A 291 -2.17 7.86 7.67
N PRO A 292 -2.39 7.83 9.00
CA PRO A 292 -1.43 7.28 9.95
C PRO A 292 -1.33 5.76 9.81
N LEU A 293 -0.45 5.29 8.92
CA LEU A 293 -0.31 3.87 8.61
C LEU A 293 0.35 3.07 9.76
N PRO A 294 -0.22 1.92 10.17
CA PRO A 294 0.45 0.98 11.06
C PRO A 294 1.81 0.54 10.53
N LEU A 295 2.78 0.28 11.41
CA LEU A 295 4.18 0.06 11.04
C LEU A 295 4.41 -1.13 10.09
N ASP A 296 3.61 -2.18 10.22
CA ASP A 296 3.66 -3.36 9.36
C ASP A 296 3.19 -3.03 7.94
N VAL A 297 2.01 -2.40 7.82
CA VAL A 297 1.45 -1.96 6.53
C VAL A 297 2.36 -0.93 5.88
N TYR A 298 2.89 0.02 6.65
CA TYR A 298 3.82 1.04 6.17
C TYR A 298 5.07 0.44 5.51
N LYS A 299 5.68 -0.56 6.15
CA LYS A 299 6.84 -1.27 5.61
C LYS A 299 6.49 -2.05 4.35
N GLU A 300 5.34 -2.70 4.33
CA GLU A 300 4.89 -3.47 3.16
C GLU A 300 4.64 -2.57 1.94
N VAL A 301 3.95 -1.45 2.16
CA VAL A 301 3.73 -0.41 1.15
C VAL A 301 5.06 0.03 0.55
N LEU A 302 6.05 0.39 1.38
CA LEU A 302 7.36 0.87 0.88
C LEU A 302 8.11 -0.15 0.02
N VAL A 303 8.00 -1.45 0.34
CA VAL A 303 8.65 -2.53 -0.42
C VAL A 303 8.04 -2.73 -1.79
N ASN A 304 6.74 -2.48 -1.93
CA ASN A 304 5.99 -2.74 -3.16
C ASN A 304 5.75 -1.47 -4.00
N LEU A 305 5.99 -0.28 -3.45
CA LEU A 305 5.64 1.00 -4.05
C LEU A 305 6.25 1.21 -5.45
N HIS A 306 7.55 0.92 -5.63
CA HIS A 306 8.26 1.12 -6.90
C HIS A 306 7.78 0.17 -8.01
N GLN A 307 7.37 -1.06 -7.66
CA GLN A 307 6.94 -2.09 -8.62
C GLN A 307 5.45 -2.02 -8.94
N ALA A 308 4.61 -1.93 -7.90
CA ALA A 308 3.16 -2.06 -8.03
C ALA A 308 2.45 -0.71 -8.24
N VAL A 309 3.01 0.40 -7.77
CA VAL A 309 2.31 1.69 -7.73
C VAL A 309 2.86 2.66 -8.78
N PHE A 310 4.17 2.91 -8.80
CA PHE A 310 4.79 3.91 -9.68
C PHE A 310 4.43 3.79 -11.16
N PRO A 311 4.43 2.59 -11.79
CA PRO A 311 4.13 2.47 -13.22
C PRO A 311 2.71 2.95 -13.58
N HIS A 312 1.82 2.99 -12.60
CA HIS A 312 0.40 3.24 -12.75
C HIS A 312 -0.01 4.62 -12.22
N LEU A 313 0.90 5.37 -11.58
CA LEU A 313 0.62 6.74 -11.15
C LEU A 313 0.68 7.72 -12.33
N SER A 314 -0.23 8.69 -12.33
CA SER A 314 -0.23 9.78 -13.32
C SER A 314 1.02 10.65 -13.21
N ASN A 315 1.45 10.96 -11.98
CA ASN A 315 2.70 11.66 -11.70
C ASN A 315 3.32 11.10 -10.40
N PRO A 316 4.36 10.25 -10.51
CA PRO A 316 5.04 9.64 -9.35
C PRO A 316 5.76 10.64 -8.43
N ILE A 317 6.13 11.83 -8.93
CA ILE A 317 6.87 12.86 -8.17
C ILE A 317 6.08 13.32 -6.95
N MET A 318 4.75 13.22 -6.97
CA MET A 318 3.89 13.58 -5.82
C MET A 318 4.19 12.76 -4.55
N LEU A 319 4.89 11.63 -4.66
CA LEU A 319 5.29 10.80 -3.51
C LEU A 319 6.65 11.18 -2.92
N CYS A 320 7.33 12.19 -3.47
CA CYS A 320 8.63 12.65 -2.99
C CYS A 320 8.60 13.02 -1.51
N ASP A 321 7.63 13.82 -1.07
CA ASP A 321 7.55 14.26 0.34
C ASP A 321 7.26 13.11 1.30
N PHE A 322 6.50 12.11 0.85
CA PHE A 322 6.27 10.90 1.62
C PHE A 322 7.56 10.09 1.75
N LEU A 323 8.24 9.83 0.63
CA LEU A 323 9.46 9.03 0.58
C LEU A 323 10.65 9.69 1.27
N THR A 324 10.78 11.01 1.16
CA THR A 324 11.80 11.78 1.88
C THR A 324 11.61 11.64 3.38
N ARG A 325 10.38 11.80 3.88
CA ARG A 325 10.06 11.56 5.29
C ARG A 325 10.34 10.11 5.69
N SER A 326 9.95 9.12 4.88
CA SER A 326 10.25 7.69 5.13
C SER A 326 11.74 7.42 5.18
N TYR A 327 12.51 8.09 4.34
CA TYR A 327 13.96 7.95 4.26
C TYR A 327 14.66 8.60 5.46
N ASP A 328 14.15 9.72 5.97
CA ASP A 328 14.69 10.40 7.14
C ASP A 328 14.39 9.70 8.48
N VAL A 329 13.43 8.76 8.53
CA VAL A 329 13.13 7.96 9.74
C VAL A 329 14.33 7.15 10.23
N GLY A 330 15.16 6.65 9.31
CA GLY A 330 16.32 5.81 9.63
C GLY A 330 16.03 4.31 9.66
N GLY A 331 17.11 3.52 9.71
CA GLY A 331 17.06 2.06 9.87
C GLY A 331 16.46 1.32 8.66
N VAL A 332 15.69 0.26 8.94
CA VAL A 332 15.14 -0.63 7.89
C VAL A 332 14.12 0.10 7.00
N VAL A 333 13.40 1.08 7.55
CA VAL A 333 12.41 1.86 6.82
C VAL A 333 13.08 2.69 5.72
N SER A 334 14.20 3.35 6.03
CA SER A 334 14.98 4.10 5.04
C SER A 334 15.48 3.21 3.91
N VAL A 335 15.92 1.99 4.24
CA VAL A 335 16.37 1.01 3.23
C VAL A 335 15.24 0.62 2.28
N MET A 336 14.01 0.46 2.79
CA MET A 336 12.83 0.17 1.97
C MET A 336 12.44 1.38 1.09
N ALA A 337 12.45 2.58 1.67
CA ALA A 337 12.13 3.81 0.96
C ALA A 337 13.16 4.17 -0.12
N LEU A 338 14.44 3.86 0.12
CA LEU A 338 15.56 4.19 -0.77
C LEU A 338 15.36 3.64 -2.19
N ASN A 339 14.81 2.43 -2.32
CA ASN A 339 14.57 1.84 -3.64
C ASN A 339 13.54 2.64 -4.45
N SER A 340 12.44 3.03 -3.80
CA SER A 340 11.42 3.90 -4.43
C SER A 340 11.97 5.31 -4.70
N LEU A 341 12.77 5.86 -3.79
CA LEU A 341 13.40 7.17 -3.98
C LEU A 341 14.38 7.16 -5.16
N PHE A 342 15.19 6.13 -5.30
CA PHE A 342 16.14 5.99 -6.41
C PHE A 342 15.44 5.94 -7.77
N VAL A 343 14.30 5.23 -7.87
CA VAL A 343 13.50 5.22 -9.10
C VAL A 343 12.95 6.62 -9.41
N LEU A 344 12.52 7.40 -8.41
CA LEU A 344 12.12 8.80 -8.64
C LEU A 344 13.28 9.67 -9.10
N MET A 345 14.48 9.46 -8.56
CA MET A 345 15.68 10.21 -8.97
C MET A 345 16.07 9.89 -10.41
N MET A 346 16.09 8.61 -10.78
CA MET A 346 16.56 8.15 -12.09
C MET A 346 15.53 8.39 -13.20
N ASP A 347 14.27 8.02 -12.99
CA ASP A 347 13.25 8.01 -14.05
C ASP A 347 12.43 9.31 -14.10
N HIS A 348 12.35 10.03 -12.98
CA HIS A 348 11.53 11.23 -12.85
C HIS A 348 12.33 12.51 -12.57
N GLY A 349 13.67 12.43 -12.59
CA GLY A 349 14.55 13.60 -12.48
C GLY A 349 14.49 14.31 -11.13
N LEU A 350 14.14 13.59 -10.05
CA LEU A 350 14.13 14.17 -8.71
C LEU A 350 15.56 14.38 -8.20
N GLU A 351 15.87 15.61 -7.78
CA GLU A 351 17.14 15.90 -7.10
C GLU A 351 16.94 15.80 -5.58
N TYR A 352 17.61 14.82 -4.97
CA TYR A 352 17.63 14.67 -3.52
C TYR A 352 18.91 15.27 -2.93
N PRO A 353 18.82 16.30 -2.06
CA PRO A 353 19.99 16.95 -1.49
C PRO A 353 20.76 15.97 -0.59
N ASN A 354 22.09 16.01 -0.67
CA ASN A 354 22.99 15.20 0.16
C ASN A 354 22.67 13.68 0.14
N PHE A 355 22.17 13.17 -0.99
CA PHE A 355 21.82 11.76 -1.18
C PHE A 355 22.93 10.81 -0.70
N TYR A 356 24.17 11.07 -1.11
CA TYR A 356 25.31 10.23 -0.77
C TYR A 356 25.72 10.30 0.71
N GLU A 357 25.52 11.43 1.39
CA GLU A 357 25.79 11.53 2.83
C GLU A 357 24.83 10.62 3.61
N LYS A 358 23.54 10.66 3.25
CA LYS A 358 22.53 9.79 3.85
C LYS A 358 22.75 8.32 3.49
N LEU A 359 23.10 8.02 2.24
CA LEU A 359 23.44 6.67 1.81
C LEU A 359 24.65 6.13 2.58
N TYR A 360 25.65 6.98 2.82
CA TYR A 360 26.83 6.64 3.62
C TYR A 360 26.48 6.41 5.09
N ALA A 361 25.61 7.24 5.67
CA ALA A 361 25.11 7.07 7.04
C ALA A 361 24.33 5.77 7.23
N LEU A 362 23.62 5.30 6.20
CA LEU A 362 22.89 4.03 6.26
C LEU A 362 23.80 2.81 6.41
N LEU A 363 25.06 2.85 5.94
CA LEU A 363 25.99 1.72 6.04
C LEU A 363 26.37 1.40 7.49
N VAL A 364 25.53 0.61 8.14
CA VAL A 364 25.65 0.17 9.54
C VAL A 364 25.64 -1.36 9.58
N PRO A 365 26.29 -2.02 10.56
CA PRO A 365 26.32 -3.48 10.65
C PRO A 365 24.93 -4.14 10.62
N SER A 366 23.89 -3.46 11.12
CA SER A 366 22.51 -3.95 11.15
C SER A 366 21.91 -4.19 9.76
N ILE A 367 22.33 -3.46 8.71
CA ILE A 367 21.81 -3.64 7.34
C ILE A 367 22.14 -5.04 6.81
N PHE A 368 23.28 -5.61 7.18
CA PHE A 368 23.68 -6.93 6.73
C PHE A 368 22.78 -8.06 7.27
N MET A 369 21.98 -7.77 8.31
CA MET A 369 20.99 -8.69 8.87
C MET A 369 19.56 -8.38 8.40
N ALA A 370 19.36 -7.30 7.64
CA ALA A 370 18.03 -6.90 7.20
C ALA A 370 17.45 -7.84 6.13
N LYS A 371 16.13 -8.04 6.16
CA LYS A 371 15.40 -8.89 5.20
C LYS A 371 15.61 -8.47 3.74
N HIS A 372 15.68 -7.17 3.48
CA HIS A 372 15.80 -6.60 2.13
C HIS A 372 17.24 -6.19 1.75
N ARG A 373 18.26 -6.77 2.40
CA ARG A 373 19.68 -6.43 2.19
C ARG A 373 20.15 -6.59 0.73
N ALA A 374 19.65 -7.59 0.01
CA ALA A 374 20.06 -7.85 -1.38
C ALA A 374 19.75 -6.65 -2.28
N ARG A 375 18.48 -6.19 -2.26
CA ARG A 375 18.03 -5.00 -3.01
C ARG A 375 18.82 -3.75 -2.63
N PHE A 376 19.15 -3.58 -1.35
CA PHE A 376 19.98 -2.46 -0.90
C PHE A 376 21.38 -2.48 -1.53
N PHE A 377 22.07 -3.62 -1.53
CA PHE A 377 23.41 -3.72 -2.10
C PHE A 377 23.43 -3.65 -3.62
N GLU A 378 22.40 -4.16 -4.30
CA GLU A 378 22.19 -3.94 -5.74
C GLU A 378 22.05 -2.45 -6.06
N LEU A 379 21.26 -1.73 -5.27
CA LEU A 379 21.06 -0.29 -5.41
C LEU A 379 22.33 0.49 -5.11
N LEU A 380 23.06 0.10 -4.06
CA LEU A 380 24.34 0.68 -3.70
C LEU A 380 25.38 0.51 -4.82
N ASP A 381 25.50 -0.68 -5.42
CA ASP A 381 26.38 -0.88 -6.57
C ASP A 381 25.93 -0.04 -7.77
N SER A 382 24.63 0.07 -8.02
CA SER A 382 24.08 0.93 -9.07
C SER A 382 24.45 2.42 -8.86
N CYS A 383 24.31 2.93 -7.64
CA CYS A 383 24.72 4.30 -7.28
C CYS A 383 26.23 4.51 -7.46
N LEU A 384 27.05 3.56 -6.99
CA LEU A 384 28.51 3.63 -7.07
C LEU A 384 29.08 3.30 -8.46
N LYS A 385 28.25 2.83 -9.40
CA LYS A 385 28.62 2.63 -10.80
C LYS A 385 28.59 3.93 -11.61
N SER A 386 28.00 5.00 -11.08
CA SER A 386 27.87 6.27 -11.80
C SER A 386 29.23 6.89 -12.12
N ASN A 387 29.45 7.23 -13.40
CA ASN A 387 30.70 7.83 -13.88
C ASN A 387 30.95 9.25 -13.33
N LEU A 388 29.93 9.90 -12.77
CA LEU A 388 30.01 11.25 -12.21
C LEU A 388 30.42 11.24 -10.72
N LEU A 389 30.75 10.08 -10.16
CA LEU A 389 31.11 9.95 -8.76
C LEU A 389 32.52 10.51 -8.48
N PRO A 390 32.67 11.49 -7.56
CA PRO A 390 33.98 11.98 -7.17
C PRO A 390 34.84 10.91 -6.48
N ALA A 391 36.16 10.95 -6.71
CA ALA A 391 37.10 9.95 -6.16
C ALA A 391 37.11 9.91 -4.62
N TYR A 392 36.97 11.05 -3.94
CA TYR A 392 36.91 11.10 -2.47
C TYR A 392 35.72 10.31 -1.92
N LEU A 393 34.60 10.35 -2.64
CA LEU A 393 33.37 9.68 -2.24
C LEU A 393 33.53 8.17 -2.40
N ALA A 394 34.00 7.72 -3.56
CA ALA A 394 34.35 6.32 -3.79
C ALA A 394 35.32 5.77 -2.73
N ALA A 395 36.37 6.55 -2.38
CA ALA A 395 37.32 6.19 -1.34
C ALA A 395 36.68 6.07 0.06
N SER A 396 35.80 7.00 0.43
CA SER A 396 35.09 6.96 1.72
C SER A 396 34.19 5.72 1.84
N PHE A 397 33.44 5.38 0.79
CA PHE A 397 32.60 4.18 0.72
C PHE A 397 33.45 2.91 0.79
N ALA A 398 34.53 2.81 0.01
CA ALA A 398 35.43 1.66 0.03
C ALA A 398 36.05 1.44 1.42
N LYS A 399 36.50 2.52 2.08
CA LYS A 399 37.11 2.46 3.42
C LYS A 399 36.09 2.06 4.49
N LYS A 400 34.87 2.63 4.47
CA LYS A 400 33.79 2.27 5.42
C LYS A 400 33.34 0.82 5.23
N LEU A 401 33.10 0.39 4.00
CA LEU A 401 32.76 -0.99 3.68
C LEU A 401 33.83 -1.97 4.15
N SER A 402 35.10 -1.63 3.93
CA SER A 402 36.21 -2.47 4.42
C SER A 402 36.24 -2.53 5.94
N ARG A 403 36.00 -1.44 6.67
CA ARG A 403 35.87 -1.50 8.14
C ARG A 403 34.69 -2.35 8.59
N LEU A 404 33.55 -2.24 7.92
CA LEU A 404 32.37 -3.07 8.19
C LEU A 404 32.62 -4.56 7.91
N LEU A 405 33.51 -4.89 6.96
CA LEU A 405 33.93 -6.26 6.69
C LEU A 405 34.41 -6.97 7.95
N LEU A 406 35.02 -6.28 8.92
CA LEU A 406 35.52 -6.90 10.15
C LEU A 406 34.41 -7.31 11.12
N SER A 407 33.22 -6.69 11.04
CA SER A 407 32.12 -6.88 12.00
C SER A 407 30.95 -7.67 11.43
N VAL A 408 30.95 -7.96 10.12
CA VAL A 408 29.81 -8.51 9.38
C VAL A 408 29.96 -10.03 9.17
N PRO A 409 28.86 -10.82 9.14
CA PRO A 409 28.90 -12.25 8.87
C PRO A 409 29.61 -12.63 7.57
N PRO A 410 30.05 -13.90 7.42
CA PRO A 410 30.75 -14.37 6.22
C PRO A 410 29.99 -14.05 4.93
N SER A 411 28.67 -14.25 4.92
CA SER A 411 27.81 -13.97 3.76
C SER A 411 27.83 -12.49 3.33
N GLY A 412 27.80 -11.57 4.30
CA GLY A 412 27.83 -10.14 3.99
C GLY A 412 29.23 -9.68 3.59
N GLY A 413 30.26 -10.32 4.15
CA GLY A 413 31.63 -10.01 3.79
C GLY A 413 31.98 -10.35 2.34
N LEU A 414 31.43 -11.44 1.77
CA LEU A 414 31.60 -11.72 0.33
C LEU A 414 31.05 -10.58 -0.55
N VAL A 415 29.87 -10.07 -0.21
CA VAL A 415 29.25 -8.94 -0.93
C VAL A 415 30.10 -7.67 -0.81
N ILE A 416 30.60 -7.38 0.40
CA ILE A 416 31.49 -6.24 0.63
C ILE A 416 32.78 -6.37 -0.20
N THR A 417 33.45 -7.53 -0.18
CA THR A 417 34.70 -7.73 -0.90
C THR A 417 34.51 -7.53 -2.40
N ALA A 418 33.42 -8.07 -2.96
CA ALA A 418 33.08 -7.85 -4.37
C ALA A 418 32.81 -6.37 -4.69
N LEU A 419 32.07 -5.67 -3.83
CA LEU A 419 31.76 -4.26 -4.01
C LEU A 419 33.02 -3.37 -3.93
N VAL A 420 33.90 -3.63 -2.94
CA VAL A 420 35.17 -2.91 -2.80
C VAL A 420 36.08 -3.17 -4.01
N HIS A 421 36.17 -4.41 -4.46
CA HIS A 421 36.92 -4.76 -5.67
C HIS A 421 36.38 -4.01 -6.91
N ASN A 422 35.06 -3.95 -7.07
CA ASN A 422 34.42 -3.22 -8.16
C ASN A 422 34.72 -1.71 -8.10
N ILE A 423 34.71 -1.10 -6.91
CA ILE A 423 35.05 0.32 -6.73
C ILE A 423 36.52 0.60 -7.12
N LEU A 424 37.45 -0.22 -6.63
CA LEU A 424 38.88 -0.08 -6.93
C LEU A 424 39.18 -0.22 -8.43
N ARG A 425 38.52 -1.17 -9.10
CA ARG A 425 38.66 -1.37 -10.54
C ARG A 425 38.11 -0.20 -11.36
N ARG A 426 37.00 0.40 -10.93
CA ARG A 426 36.34 1.53 -11.61
C ARG A 426 37.05 2.86 -11.37
N HIS A 427 37.66 3.06 -10.20
CA HIS A 427 38.32 4.31 -9.80
C HIS A 427 39.80 4.07 -9.45
N PRO A 428 40.72 4.11 -10.44
CA PRO A 428 42.15 3.89 -10.20
C PRO A 428 42.78 4.87 -9.20
N SER A 429 42.23 6.09 -9.07
CA SER A 429 42.66 7.08 -8.08
C SER A 429 42.48 6.61 -6.63
N VAL A 430 41.58 5.65 -6.38
CA VAL A 430 41.31 5.07 -5.07
C VAL A 430 42.29 3.92 -4.74
N ASN A 431 43.09 3.46 -5.70
CA ASN A 431 44.09 2.40 -5.47
C ASN A 431 45.20 2.82 -4.49
N CYS A 432 45.37 4.13 -4.25
CA CYS A 432 46.20 4.67 -3.17
C CYS A 432 45.78 4.17 -1.77
N LEU A 433 44.57 3.61 -1.63
CA LEU A 433 44.11 2.97 -0.41
C LEU A 433 44.71 1.57 -0.23
N VAL A 434 45.10 0.88 -1.30
CA VAL A 434 45.67 -0.48 -1.26
C VAL A 434 47.19 -0.39 -1.26
N HIS A 435 47.74 0.34 -2.23
CA HIS A 435 49.19 0.50 -2.41
C HIS A 435 49.54 1.98 -2.32
N ARG A 436 50.44 2.33 -1.38
CA ARG A 436 51.04 3.66 -1.30
C ARG A 436 52.52 3.52 -1.58
N GLU A 437 53.00 4.30 -2.55
CA GLU A 437 54.43 4.51 -2.74
C GLU A 437 54.85 5.58 -1.73
N ASP A 438 55.73 5.21 -0.79
CA ASP A 438 56.32 6.17 0.14
C ASP A 438 57.16 7.16 -0.69
N ILE A 439 56.68 8.39 -0.83
CA ILE A 439 57.50 9.47 -1.38
C ILE A 439 58.58 9.75 -0.33
N ASN A 440 59.76 9.16 -0.55
CA ASN A 440 60.97 9.59 0.13
C ASN A 440 61.20 11.06 -0.23
N GLU A 441 60.95 11.97 0.72
CA GLU A 441 61.44 13.34 0.66
C GLU A 441 62.97 13.34 0.83
N ASP A 442 63.71 12.79 -0.13
CA ASP A 442 65.18 12.78 -0.14
C ASP A 442 65.70 12.82 -1.59
N SER A 443 65.33 13.85 -2.37
CA SER A 443 66.12 14.27 -3.52
C SER A 443 65.70 15.63 -4.08
N ASP A 444 66.11 16.71 -3.42
CA ASP A 444 66.42 17.97 -4.11
C ASP A 444 67.38 18.83 -3.27
N HIS A 445 68.58 18.30 -3.03
CA HIS A 445 69.76 19.10 -2.73
C HIS A 445 70.93 18.59 -3.57
N LYS A 446 71.03 19.09 -4.81
CA LYS A 446 72.28 19.01 -5.58
C LYS A 446 73.16 20.22 -5.22
N THR A 447 74.21 19.90 -4.49
CA THR A 447 75.60 20.38 -4.63
C THR A 447 75.85 21.88 -4.70
N ASP A 448 76.48 22.42 -3.66
CA ASP A 448 77.78 23.07 -3.80
C ASP A 448 78.65 22.77 -2.56
N GLU A 449 79.89 22.40 -2.85
CA GLU A 449 80.92 21.88 -1.96
C GLU A 449 81.45 22.93 -0.96
N VAL A 450 82.14 22.45 0.09
CA VAL A 450 83.51 22.83 0.51
C VAL A 450 83.71 22.94 2.05
N ASN A 451 84.57 22.04 2.53
CA ASN A 451 85.54 22.12 3.64
C ASN A 451 85.17 21.85 5.13
N ALA A 452 85.55 20.62 5.52
CA ALA A 452 86.71 20.31 6.39
C ALA A 452 86.55 20.17 7.93
N SER A 453 86.76 18.91 8.35
CA SER A 453 87.55 18.41 9.50
C SER A 453 87.09 18.72 10.94
N ASN A 454 86.54 17.71 11.63
CA ASN A 454 87.34 16.78 12.43
C ASN A 454 86.49 15.64 13.04
N LEU A 455 87.15 14.49 13.15
CA LEU A 455 86.71 13.17 13.60
C LEU A 455 86.96 13.03 15.11
N ASP A 456 86.01 12.51 15.90
CA ASP A 456 86.19 11.27 16.68
C ASP A 456 85.06 10.98 17.71
N ASN A 457 84.51 9.76 17.55
CA ASN A 457 84.05 8.80 18.58
C ASN A 457 82.82 9.08 19.45
N ALA A 458 81.70 8.38 19.17
CA ALA A 458 81.37 7.09 19.81
C ALA A 458 79.90 6.67 19.57
N GLN A 459 79.74 5.62 18.75
CA GLN A 459 78.77 4.52 18.87
C GLN A 459 77.33 4.75 19.39
N THR A 460 76.43 4.65 18.42
CA THR A 460 75.29 3.71 18.34
C THR A 460 74.08 3.88 19.26
N GLY A 461 72.94 4.18 18.60
CA GLY A 461 71.76 3.32 18.73
C GLY A 461 70.50 3.97 19.28
N ALA A 462 70.01 5.05 18.66
CA ALA A 462 68.65 5.52 18.89
C ALA A 462 67.88 5.51 17.56
N THR A 463 67.24 4.36 17.31
CA THR A 463 65.97 4.18 16.60
C THR A 463 65.44 5.41 15.85
N ALA A 464 65.53 5.36 14.52
CA ALA A 464 64.69 6.16 13.66
C ALA A 464 63.22 5.97 14.07
N CYS A 465 62.62 7.06 14.51
CA CYS A 465 61.23 7.19 14.87
C CYS A 465 60.35 6.63 13.74
N GLN A 466 59.76 5.45 13.96
CA GLN A 466 58.54 5.01 13.28
C GLN A 466 57.53 6.15 13.38
N LYS A 467 57.38 6.98 12.34
CA LYS A 467 56.23 7.87 12.23
C LYS A 467 55.01 6.96 12.10
N SER A 468 54.32 6.75 13.21
CA SER A 468 53.13 5.94 13.34
C SER A 468 52.12 6.35 12.26
N GLY A 469 51.83 5.44 11.33
CA GLY A 469 50.74 5.61 10.36
C GLY A 469 49.38 5.53 11.05
N ILE A 470 49.01 6.60 11.75
CA ILE A 470 47.73 6.72 12.46
C ILE A 470 46.62 6.77 11.41
N ASP A 471 45.67 5.83 11.46
CA ASP A 471 44.51 5.88 10.57
C ASP A 471 43.61 7.06 10.96
N HIS A 472 43.56 8.09 10.12
CA HIS A 472 42.74 9.29 10.33
C HIS A 472 41.26 9.06 9.95
N PHE A 473 40.90 7.84 9.53
CA PHE A 473 39.54 7.52 9.15
C PHE A 473 38.60 7.47 10.37
N ASN A 474 37.58 8.33 10.38
CA ASN A 474 36.52 8.30 11.39
C ASN A 474 35.31 7.52 10.86
N ILE A 475 34.96 6.41 11.51
CA ILE A 475 33.82 5.56 11.12
C ILE A 475 32.45 6.17 11.48
N GLU A 476 32.40 6.99 12.54
CA GLU A 476 31.18 7.63 13.05
C GLU A 476 30.83 8.92 12.28
N GLU A 477 31.74 9.39 11.43
CA GLU A 477 31.49 10.55 10.58
C GLU A 477 30.37 10.21 9.58
N SER A 478 29.38 11.09 9.48
CA SER A 478 28.26 10.91 8.54
C SER A 478 28.55 11.53 7.17
N ASP A 479 29.44 12.53 7.13
CA ASP A 479 29.83 13.22 5.92
C ASP A 479 31.04 12.52 5.26
N PRO A 480 30.88 11.92 4.07
CA PRO A 480 31.97 11.21 3.39
C PRO A 480 33.16 12.12 3.09
N MET A 481 32.95 13.44 2.90
CA MET A 481 34.02 14.40 2.63
C MET A 481 34.93 14.59 3.85
N LYS A 482 34.37 14.54 5.06
CA LYS A 482 35.08 14.74 6.34
C LYS A 482 35.61 13.45 6.95
N SER A 483 35.26 12.30 6.38
CA SER A 483 35.64 10.97 6.88
C SER A 483 37.15 10.72 6.97
N GLY A 484 37.99 11.53 6.32
CA GLY A 484 39.45 11.38 6.33
C GLY A 484 39.97 10.19 5.52
N ALA A 485 39.11 9.56 4.70
CA ALA A 485 39.45 8.34 3.97
C ALA A 485 40.66 8.47 3.02
N MET A 486 40.86 9.64 2.39
CA MET A 486 42.02 9.93 1.54
C MET A 486 43.14 10.72 2.26
N SER A 487 43.16 10.76 3.59
CA SER A 487 44.22 11.48 4.32
C SER A 487 45.60 10.93 3.94
N LYS A 488 46.54 11.85 3.65
CA LYS A 488 47.96 11.58 3.31
C LYS A 488 48.66 10.67 4.33
N TYR A 489 48.12 10.57 5.55
CA TYR A 489 48.72 9.82 6.67
C TYR A 489 47.86 8.63 7.16
N GLY A 490 46.75 8.27 6.50
CA GLY A 490 45.84 7.20 6.94
C GLY A 490 46.27 5.76 6.58
N ALA A 491 45.78 4.75 7.30
CA ALA A 491 46.18 3.34 7.11
C ALA A 491 45.61 2.71 5.83
N SER A 492 46.40 1.86 5.16
CA SER A 492 46.02 1.09 3.97
C SER A 492 44.88 0.09 4.26
N LEU A 493 44.04 -0.17 3.25
CA LEU A 493 43.02 -1.24 3.23
C LEU A 493 43.64 -2.63 3.46
N VAL A 494 44.94 -2.77 3.18
CA VAL A 494 45.71 -4.01 3.34
C VAL A 494 45.64 -4.55 4.77
N ASN A 495 45.65 -3.71 5.80
CA ASN A 495 45.54 -4.15 7.19
C ASN A 495 44.17 -4.71 7.56
N VAL A 496 43.13 -4.45 6.75
CA VAL A 496 41.74 -4.87 7.03
C VAL A 496 41.39 -6.15 6.29
N ILE A 497 41.88 -6.29 5.05
CA ILE A 497 41.68 -7.50 4.23
C ILE A 497 42.59 -8.63 4.75
N LEU A 498 43.87 -8.35 5.03
CA LEU A 498 44.80 -9.37 5.55
C LEU A 498 44.44 -9.87 6.96
N TRP A 499 43.87 -9.02 7.82
CA TRP A 499 43.44 -9.45 9.16
C TRP A 499 42.31 -10.49 9.10
N ARG A 500 41.42 -10.38 8.12
CA ARG A 500 40.32 -11.34 7.96
C ARG A 500 40.82 -12.61 7.27
N ASP A 501 41.62 -12.52 6.22
CA ASP A 501 42.22 -13.70 5.57
C ASP A 501 43.07 -14.54 6.55
N ALA A 502 43.81 -13.90 7.46
CA ALA A 502 44.56 -14.59 8.52
C ALA A 502 43.68 -15.39 9.51
N THR A 503 42.40 -15.01 9.67
CA THR A 503 41.44 -15.76 10.52
C THR A 503 40.72 -16.90 9.79
N TRP A 504 40.73 -16.93 8.45
CA TRP A 504 40.11 -18.00 7.64
C TRP A 504 41.13 -19.02 7.11
N LEU A 505 42.42 -18.69 7.13
CA LEU A 505 43.54 -19.61 6.82
C LEU A 505 43.85 -20.52 8.03
N THR A 506 42.91 -21.37 8.41
CA THR A 506 43.25 -22.69 8.98
C THR A 506 43.26 -23.72 7.84
N PRO A 507 44.16 -24.72 7.85
CA PRO A 507 44.63 -25.42 6.64
C PRO A 507 43.65 -26.37 5.93
N ASP A 508 42.34 -26.27 6.18
CA ASP A 508 41.38 -27.30 5.76
C ASP A 508 40.44 -26.89 4.61
N ASN A 509 40.58 -25.69 4.00
CA ASN A 509 39.58 -25.18 3.04
C ASN A 509 40.12 -24.80 1.65
N GLU A 510 41.26 -25.34 1.22
CA GLU A 510 41.84 -25.08 -0.11
C GLU A 510 40.98 -25.56 -1.30
N ASN A 511 39.94 -26.36 -1.08
CA ASN A 511 39.15 -26.96 -2.18
C ASN A 511 37.92 -26.15 -2.65
N LEU A 512 37.65 -24.95 -2.11
CA LEU A 512 36.46 -24.16 -2.50
C LEU A 512 36.72 -23.09 -3.59
N TRP A 513 37.97 -22.89 -4.02
CA TRP A 513 38.36 -21.82 -4.95
C TRP A 513 38.13 -22.12 -6.44
N ALA A 514 37.63 -23.31 -6.82
CA ALA A 514 37.47 -23.69 -8.22
C ALA A 514 36.10 -23.33 -8.86
N GLY A 515 35.14 -22.78 -8.10
CA GLY A 515 33.74 -22.68 -8.53
C GLY A 515 33.23 -21.32 -9.02
N LEU A 516 34.03 -20.25 -9.02
CA LEU A 516 33.55 -18.86 -9.22
C LEU A 516 33.99 -18.23 -10.56
N ASN A 517 33.99 -19.03 -11.64
CA ASN A 517 33.87 -18.49 -12.99
C ASN A 517 32.39 -18.51 -13.39
N MET A 518 31.72 -17.36 -13.27
CA MET A 518 30.47 -17.10 -13.99
C MET A 518 30.65 -15.85 -14.84
N THR A 519 30.71 -16.09 -16.16
CA THR A 519 30.15 -15.25 -17.21
C THR A 519 28.64 -15.10 -17.06
#